data_AF-A0A4Q3J668-F1
#
_entry.id   AF-A0A4Q3J668-F1
#
_cell.length_a   1.000
_cell.length_b   1.000
_cell.length_c   1.000
_cell.angle_alpha   90.00
_cell.angle_beta   90.00
_cell.angle_gamma   90.00
#
_symmetry.space_group_name_H-M   'P 1'
#
loop_
_entity.id
_entity.type
_entity.pdbx_description
1 polymer ?
#
loop_
_entity_poly.entity_id
_entity_poly.type
_entity_poly.pdbx_seq_one_letter_code
_entity_poly.pdbx_strand_id
1 'polypeptide(L)'
;MRAWLDPRSWSRRRRALIGALVVLVAVLARPVDRHLRAASLLLRFADAGARGLVAGYGRHAITENLHEVPTARGPVRARLYRPIGAPDAPGVVLVHGVHRLSIDEPRLMRLARALATSGVVVLTPEVREIADYRIDPASIETIGAAARHLRRQLERPVGLIGTSFAGGLALLAASDPRFAADVGVVLAVGAQHDMRRVMQFFRTNEVLWPDGHRQPLGAHPYGALVLVYGQLDRLMPPD
;
A
#
# COMPACT_ATOMS: atom_id res chain seq x y z
N MET A 1 55.14 2.26 19.37
CA MET A 1 54.10 1.46 18.66
C MET A 1 52.95 2.34 18.11
N ARG A 2 53.23 3.39 17.31
CA ARG A 2 52.20 4.25 16.67
C ARG A 2 52.63 4.77 15.28
N ALA A 3 53.30 3.96 14.47
CA ALA A 3 53.81 4.39 13.16
C ALA A 3 52.94 3.97 11.95
N TRP A 4 51.88 3.18 12.15
CA TRP A 4 51.12 2.55 11.06
C TRP A 4 49.86 3.33 10.61
N LEU A 5 49.60 4.50 11.20
CA LEU A 5 48.44 5.34 10.89
C LEU A 5 48.85 6.75 10.42
N ASP A 6 49.98 6.89 9.72
CA ASP A 6 50.30 8.14 9.02
C ASP A 6 49.91 8.03 7.52
N PRO A 7 48.82 8.70 7.06
CA PRO A 7 48.34 8.65 5.68
C PRO A 7 49.36 9.14 4.65
N ARG A 8 50.42 9.85 5.10
CA ARG A 8 51.49 10.38 4.24
C ARG A 8 52.42 9.30 3.69
N SER A 9 52.42 8.10 4.28
CA SER A 9 53.26 6.97 3.88
C SER A 9 52.69 6.12 2.72
N TRP A 10 51.47 6.41 2.26
CA TRP A 10 50.80 5.56 1.28
C TRP A 10 51.17 5.88 -0.18
N SER A 11 51.51 4.82 -0.92
CA SER A 11 51.75 4.90 -2.36
C SER A 11 50.53 5.47 -3.09
N ARG A 12 50.74 6.20 -4.18
CA ARG A 12 49.65 6.81 -4.99
C ARG A 12 48.59 5.78 -5.39
N ARG A 13 48.99 4.53 -5.66
CA ARG A 13 48.09 3.40 -5.96
C ARG A 13 47.17 3.05 -4.79
N ARG A 14 47.68 2.97 -3.55
CA ARG A 14 46.83 2.70 -2.37
C ARG A 14 45.81 3.80 -2.13
N ARG A 15 46.20 5.07 -2.29
CA ARG A 15 45.28 6.21 -2.20
C ARG A 15 44.20 6.17 -3.28
N ALA A 16 44.56 5.84 -4.51
CA ALA A 16 43.60 5.69 -5.61
C ALA A 16 42.61 4.52 -5.36
N LEU A 17 43.08 3.38 -4.89
CA LEU A 17 42.22 2.22 -4.56
C LEU A 17 41.23 2.54 -3.45
N ILE A 18 41.67 3.24 -2.40
CA ILE A 18 40.80 3.62 -1.28
C ILE A 18 39.79 4.68 -1.74
N GLY A 19 40.21 5.65 -2.56
CA GLY A 19 39.29 6.59 -3.18
C GLY A 19 38.23 5.89 -4.03
N ALA A 20 38.64 4.94 -4.89
CA ALA A 20 37.71 4.15 -5.71
C ALA A 20 36.73 3.32 -4.86
N LEU A 21 37.21 2.71 -3.77
CA LEU A 21 36.36 1.96 -2.84
C LEU A 21 35.34 2.87 -2.13
N VAL A 22 35.75 4.06 -1.67
CA VAL A 22 34.84 5.03 -1.04
C VAL A 22 33.77 5.49 -2.02
N VAL A 23 34.14 5.77 -3.28
CA VAL A 23 33.18 6.13 -4.32
C VAL A 23 32.23 4.98 -4.60
N LEU A 24 32.75 3.75 -4.74
CA LEU A 24 31.92 2.57 -4.96
C LEU A 24 30.92 2.34 -3.82
N VAL A 25 31.37 2.45 -2.56
CA VAL A 25 30.50 2.36 -1.38
C VAL A 25 29.46 3.47 -1.38
N ALA A 26 29.84 4.72 -1.66
CA ALA A 26 28.92 5.84 -1.71
C ALA A 26 27.84 5.66 -2.80
N VAL A 27 28.21 5.13 -3.97
CA VAL A 27 27.30 4.85 -5.08
C VAL A 27 26.36 3.68 -4.75
N LEU A 28 26.87 2.61 -4.14
CA LEU A 28 26.11 1.40 -3.86
C LEU A 28 25.31 1.45 -2.55
N ALA A 29 25.65 2.33 -1.60
CA ALA A 29 25.01 2.36 -0.29
C ALA A 29 23.49 2.61 -0.38
N ARG A 30 23.06 3.56 -1.22
CA ARG A 30 21.64 3.89 -1.40
C ARG A 30 20.82 2.76 -2.03
N PRO A 31 21.21 2.16 -3.17
CA PRO A 31 20.45 1.04 -3.73
C PRO A 31 20.46 -0.17 -2.78
N VAL A 32 21.59 -0.46 -2.11
CA VAL A 32 21.66 -1.55 -1.13
C VAL A 32 20.70 -1.32 0.03
N ASP A 33 20.67 -0.13 0.65
CA ASP A 33 19.71 0.21 1.71
C ASP A 33 18.26 0.02 1.23
N ARG A 34 17.91 0.51 0.03
CA ARG A 34 16.55 0.37 -0.54
C ARG A 34 16.17 -1.10 -0.75
N HIS A 35 17.05 -1.90 -1.35
CA HIS A 35 16.78 -3.31 -1.59
C HIS A 35 16.70 -4.10 -0.28
N LEU A 36 17.55 -3.79 0.71
CA LEU A 36 17.47 -4.40 2.03
C LEU A 36 16.15 -4.06 2.71
N ARG A 37 15.71 -2.80 2.72
CA ARG A 37 14.40 -2.40 3.28
C ARG A 37 13.25 -3.13 2.59
N ALA A 38 13.27 -3.21 1.26
CA ALA A 38 12.25 -3.90 0.49
C ALA A 38 12.22 -5.41 0.80
N ALA A 39 13.38 -6.07 0.81
CA ALA A 39 13.48 -7.49 1.18
C ALA A 39 13.01 -7.73 2.61
N SER A 40 13.39 -6.87 3.55
CA SER A 40 12.96 -6.93 4.95
C SER A 40 11.44 -6.84 5.08
N LEU A 41 10.82 -5.90 4.36
CA LEU A 41 9.38 -5.72 4.32
C LEU A 41 8.69 -6.95 3.75
N LEU A 42 9.17 -7.48 2.62
CA LEU A 42 8.58 -8.66 1.97
C LEU A 42 8.69 -9.90 2.85
N LEU A 43 9.83 -10.11 3.51
CA LEU A 43 10.01 -11.21 4.46
C LEU A 43 9.05 -11.09 5.65
N ARG A 44 8.93 -9.88 6.24
CA ARG A 44 8.01 -9.62 7.36
C ARG A 44 6.53 -9.71 6.97
N PHE A 45 6.23 -9.38 5.72
CA PHE A 45 4.89 -9.57 5.18
C PHE A 45 4.61 -11.06 5.00
N ALA A 46 5.52 -11.82 4.38
CA ALA A 46 5.38 -13.25 4.15
C ALA A 46 5.23 -14.03 5.46
N ASP A 47 6.08 -13.74 6.45
CA ASP A 47 6.06 -14.33 7.78
C ASP A 47 6.27 -13.25 8.87
N ALA A 48 5.25 -13.06 9.72
CA ALA A 48 5.33 -12.11 10.83
C ALA A 48 6.38 -12.51 11.89
N GLY A 49 6.72 -13.81 11.94
CA GLY A 49 7.75 -14.37 12.80
C GLY A 49 9.16 -14.27 12.25
N ALA A 50 9.37 -13.75 11.03
CA ALA A 50 10.67 -13.74 10.37
C ALA A 50 11.77 -13.09 11.24
N ARG A 51 12.87 -13.82 11.41
CA ARG A 51 14.07 -13.41 12.17
C ARG A 51 15.30 -13.42 11.26
N GLY A 52 16.37 -12.76 11.70
CA GLY A 52 17.66 -12.70 10.99
C GLY A 52 18.04 -11.30 10.56
N LEU A 53 19.26 -11.16 10.02
CA LEU A 53 19.86 -9.86 9.69
C LEU A 53 19.03 -9.07 8.68
N VAL A 54 18.54 -9.73 7.62
CA VAL A 54 17.70 -9.06 6.61
C VAL A 54 16.33 -8.74 7.19
N ALA A 55 15.60 -9.71 7.77
CA ALA A 55 14.27 -9.45 8.34
C ALA A 55 14.26 -8.37 9.44
N GLY A 56 15.35 -8.26 10.21
CA GLY A 56 15.54 -7.27 11.26
C GLY A 56 16.00 -5.89 10.80
N TYR A 57 16.42 -5.74 9.53
CA TYR A 57 16.93 -4.46 9.03
C TYR A 57 15.82 -3.41 8.98
N GLY A 58 16.08 -2.22 9.55
CA GLY A 58 15.11 -1.12 9.59
C GLY A 58 13.79 -1.48 10.29
N ARG A 59 13.85 -2.31 11.34
CA ARG A 59 12.68 -2.74 12.12
C ARG A 59 12.35 -1.72 13.20
N HIS A 60 11.10 -1.29 13.24
CA HIS A 60 10.54 -0.44 14.29
C HIS A 60 9.52 -1.22 15.12
N ALA A 61 9.46 -0.95 16.43
CA ALA A 61 8.26 -1.28 17.20
C ALA A 61 7.09 -0.41 16.71
N ILE A 62 5.86 -0.88 16.86
CA ILE A 62 4.67 -0.17 16.35
C ILE A 62 3.63 -0.01 17.45
N THR A 63 2.88 1.10 17.39
CA THR A 63 1.59 1.23 18.08
C THR A 63 0.46 1.01 17.07
N GLU A 64 -0.56 0.27 17.49
CA GLU A 64 -1.77 0.01 16.69
C GLU A 64 -2.98 0.45 17.50
N ASN A 65 -3.79 1.35 16.96
CA ASN A 65 -5.01 1.81 17.61
C ASN A 65 -6.16 1.96 16.61
N LEU A 66 -7.39 1.72 17.07
CA LEU A 66 -8.57 2.17 16.35
C LEU A 66 -8.60 3.70 16.36
N HIS A 67 -9.07 4.26 15.26
CA HIS A 67 -9.10 5.68 14.99
C HIS A 67 -10.38 6.01 14.21
N GLU A 68 -10.85 7.25 14.30
CA GLU A 68 -11.96 7.73 13.48
C GLU A 68 -11.47 8.77 12.47
N VAL A 69 -11.87 8.60 11.22
CA VAL A 69 -11.59 9.55 10.16
C VAL A 69 -12.87 10.35 9.89
N PRO A 70 -12.87 11.67 10.05
CA PRO A 70 -14.02 12.49 9.71
C PRO A 70 -14.22 12.52 8.19
N THR A 71 -15.43 12.26 7.72
CA THR A 71 -15.82 12.39 6.31
C THR A 71 -17.07 13.28 6.19
N ALA A 72 -17.40 13.72 4.97
CA ALA A 72 -18.63 14.48 4.72
C ALA A 72 -19.91 13.70 5.08
N ARG A 73 -19.84 12.37 5.20
CA ARG A 73 -20.98 11.48 5.49
C ARG A 73 -20.97 10.94 6.91
N GLY A 74 -20.14 11.52 7.78
CA GLY A 74 -19.93 11.08 9.16
C GLY A 74 -18.56 10.43 9.39
N PRO A 75 -18.17 10.19 10.65
CA PRO A 75 -16.93 9.53 10.96
C PRO A 75 -16.95 8.08 10.46
N VAL A 76 -15.82 7.61 9.93
CA VAL A 76 -15.61 6.21 9.57
C VAL A 76 -14.57 5.58 10.48
N ARG A 77 -14.76 4.31 10.82
CA ARG A 77 -13.76 3.53 11.56
C ARG A 77 -12.51 3.44 10.71
N ALA A 78 -11.36 3.54 11.36
CA ALA A 78 -10.07 3.32 10.76
C ALA A 78 -9.15 2.67 11.78
N ARG A 79 -8.01 2.19 11.31
CA ARG A 79 -6.96 1.67 12.17
C ARG A 79 -5.64 2.32 11.77
N LEU A 80 -4.91 2.76 12.78
CA LEU A 80 -3.71 3.55 12.62
C LEU A 80 -2.53 2.80 13.21
N TYR A 81 -1.53 2.58 12.38
CA TYR A 81 -0.29 1.90 12.71
C TYR A 81 0.84 2.91 12.63
N ARG A 82 1.54 3.14 13.75
CA ARG A 82 2.66 4.09 13.81
C ARG A 82 3.95 3.42 14.25
N PRO A 83 5.06 3.61 13.52
CA PRO A 83 6.38 3.23 14.01
C PRO A 83 6.80 4.10 15.20
N ILE A 84 7.38 3.47 16.21
CA ILE A 84 7.98 4.13 17.37
C ILE A 84 9.42 4.54 17.01
N GLY A 85 9.83 5.75 17.41
CA GLY A 85 11.17 6.27 17.17
C GLY A 85 11.44 6.70 15.72
N ALA A 86 10.38 6.96 14.94
CA ALA A 86 10.47 7.45 13.57
C ALA A 86 9.58 8.70 13.37
N PRO A 87 9.97 9.87 13.90
CA PRO A 87 9.14 11.09 13.88
C PRO A 87 8.84 11.59 12.46
N ASP A 88 9.77 11.42 11.52
CA ASP A 88 9.63 11.86 10.12
C ASP A 88 9.10 10.78 9.17
N ALA A 89 8.49 9.72 9.71
CA ALA A 89 7.99 8.60 8.93
C ALA A 89 6.98 9.06 7.86
N PRO A 90 7.13 8.64 6.59
CA PRO A 90 6.12 8.93 5.56
C PRO A 90 4.81 8.22 5.88
N GLY A 91 3.69 8.77 5.39
CA GLY A 91 2.37 8.20 5.60
C GLY A 91 1.79 7.55 4.35
N VAL A 92 1.04 6.47 4.54
CA VAL A 92 0.21 5.86 3.51
C VAL A 92 -1.18 5.55 4.04
N VAL A 93 -2.19 5.73 3.19
CA VAL A 93 -3.53 5.18 3.40
C VAL A 93 -3.62 3.86 2.64
N LEU A 94 -3.82 2.76 3.37
CA LEU A 94 -3.94 1.42 2.80
C LEU A 94 -5.42 1.03 2.73
N VAL A 95 -5.93 0.84 1.52
CA VAL A 95 -7.35 0.58 1.25
C VAL A 95 -7.55 -0.90 0.90
N HIS A 96 -8.47 -1.52 1.63
CA HIS A 96 -8.80 -2.94 1.47
C HIS A 96 -9.56 -3.20 0.16
N GLY A 97 -9.33 -4.37 -0.43
CA GLY A 97 -10.17 -4.89 -1.51
C GLY A 97 -11.56 -5.29 -1.00
N VAL A 98 -12.39 -5.82 -1.91
CA VAL A 98 -13.73 -6.29 -1.58
C VAL A 98 -13.64 -7.46 -0.60
N HIS A 99 -14.02 -7.22 0.66
CA HIS A 99 -14.03 -8.21 1.71
C HIS A 99 -14.86 -7.75 2.91
N ARG A 100 -15.77 -8.61 3.40
CA ARG A 100 -16.68 -8.30 4.52
C ARG A 100 -16.00 -7.88 5.84
N LEU A 101 -14.77 -8.33 6.07
CA LEU A 101 -14.01 -7.98 7.29
C LEU A 101 -13.39 -6.58 7.23
N SER A 102 -13.39 -5.92 6.06
CA SER A 102 -12.82 -4.59 5.86
C SER A 102 -11.41 -4.45 6.48
N ILE A 103 -11.21 -3.49 7.39
CA ILE A 103 -9.95 -3.18 8.06
C ILE A 103 -9.47 -4.29 9.01
N ASP A 104 -10.36 -5.22 9.35
CA ASP A 104 -10.07 -6.37 10.22
C ASP A 104 -9.71 -7.63 9.41
N GLU A 105 -9.52 -7.49 8.08
CA GLU A 105 -9.05 -8.58 7.22
C GLU A 105 -7.58 -8.94 7.55
N PRO A 106 -7.27 -10.20 7.91
CA PRO A 106 -5.96 -10.56 8.45
C PRO A 106 -4.75 -10.30 7.53
N ARG A 107 -4.91 -10.43 6.21
CA ARG A 107 -3.83 -10.17 5.25
C ARG A 107 -3.58 -8.67 5.09
N LEU A 108 -4.63 -7.86 5.09
CA LEU A 108 -4.53 -6.40 5.13
C LEU A 108 -3.82 -5.93 6.40
N MET A 109 -4.24 -6.42 7.57
CA MET A 109 -3.62 -6.07 8.85
C MET A 109 -2.14 -6.50 8.87
N ARG A 110 -1.81 -7.67 8.33
CA ARG A 110 -0.41 -8.12 8.18
C ARG A 110 0.40 -7.18 7.29
N LEU A 111 -0.16 -6.74 6.15
CA LEU A 111 0.51 -5.78 5.27
C LEU A 111 0.71 -4.42 5.97
N ALA A 112 -0.32 -3.92 6.64
CA ALA A 112 -0.26 -2.66 7.39
C ALA A 112 0.82 -2.70 8.48
N ARG A 113 0.88 -3.79 9.25
CA ARG A 113 1.93 -4.01 10.26
C ARG A 113 3.31 -4.12 9.64
N ALA A 114 3.47 -4.82 8.51
CA ALA A 114 4.76 -4.96 7.84
C ALA A 114 5.29 -3.61 7.33
N LEU A 115 4.42 -2.78 6.75
CA LEU A 115 4.71 -1.41 6.35
C LEU A 115 5.08 -0.54 7.56
N ALA A 116 4.29 -0.58 8.63
CA ALA A 116 4.54 0.20 9.83
C ALA A 116 5.84 -0.18 10.54
N THR A 117 6.10 -1.48 10.64
CA THR A 117 7.36 -2.00 11.18
C THR A 117 8.56 -1.57 10.32
N SER A 118 8.35 -1.22 9.05
CA SER A 118 9.38 -0.71 8.13
C SER A 118 9.56 0.81 8.16
N GLY A 119 8.91 1.51 9.10
CA GLY A 119 9.06 2.94 9.29
C GLY A 119 8.07 3.80 8.51
N VAL A 120 6.86 3.29 8.23
CA VAL A 120 5.80 4.01 7.50
C VAL A 120 4.56 4.17 8.39
N VAL A 121 3.98 5.35 8.51
CA VAL A 121 2.68 5.49 9.18
C VAL A 121 1.59 4.95 8.26
N VAL A 122 0.77 4.01 8.73
CA VAL A 122 -0.28 3.38 7.91
C VAL A 122 -1.64 3.68 8.51
N LEU A 123 -2.55 4.23 7.71
CA LEU A 123 -3.96 4.40 8.05
C LEU A 123 -4.80 3.49 7.16
N THR A 124 -5.60 2.60 7.74
CA THR A 124 -6.56 1.77 6.99
C THR A 124 -7.99 2.23 7.32
N PRO A 125 -8.64 3.00 6.44
CA PRO A 125 -10.03 3.39 6.62
C PRO A 125 -10.98 2.25 6.25
N GLU A 126 -12.05 2.08 7.02
CA GLU A 126 -13.17 1.22 6.67
C GLU A 126 -13.98 1.88 5.56
N VAL A 127 -13.86 1.33 4.34
CA VAL A 127 -14.68 1.75 3.21
C VAL A 127 -15.87 0.81 3.14
N ARG A 128 -16.94 1.19 3.84
CA ARG A 128 -18.13 0.36 4.04
C ARG A 128 -18.72 -0.12 2.72
N GLU A 129 -18.73 0.72 1.71
CA GLU A 129 -19.28 0.38 0.40
C GLU A 129 -18.49 -0.77 -0.25
N ILE A 130 -17.17 -0.78 -0.14
CA ILE A 130 -16.33 -1.89 -0.62
C ILE A 130 -16.54 -3.16 0.22
N ALA A 131 -16.72 -3.01 1.54
CA ALA A 131 -16.99 -4.14 2.43
C ALA A 131 -18.36 -4.78 2.17
N ASP A 132 -19.33 -3.96 1.77
CA ASP A 132 -20.70 -4.33 1.42
C ASP A 132 -20.86 -4.66 -0.08
N TYR A 133 -19.75 -4.85 -0.80
CA TYR A 133 -19.72 -5.25 -2.21
C TYR A 133 -20.38 -4.24 -3.18
N ARG A 134 -20.45 -2.95 -2.80
CA ARG A 134 -21.03 -1.86 -3.57
C ARG A 134 -19.95 -1.00 -4.22
N ILE A 135 -20.15 -0.69 -5.50
CA ILE A 135 -19.36 0.30 -6.24
C ILE A 135 -20.05 1.65 -6.09
N ASP A 136 -19.53 2.51 -5.22
CA ASP A 136 -20.19 3.77 -4.88
C ASP A 136 -19.20 4.95 -4.85
N PRO A 137 -19.52 6.11 -5.46
CA PRO A 137 -18.73 7.34 -5.33
C PRO A 137 -18.41 7.74 -3.88
N ALA A 138 -19.26 7.35 -2.93
CA ALA A 138 -19.04 7.43 -1.50
C ALA A 138 -17.67 6.88 -1.06
N SER A 139 -17.16 5.85 -1.74
CA SER A 139 -15.84 5.26 -1.48
C SER A 139 -14.70 6.25 -1.75
N ILE A 140 -14.83 7.07 -2.80
CA ILE A 140 -13.84 8.08 -3.20
C ILE A 140 -13.73 9.15 -2.11
N GLU A 141 -14.87 9.59 -1.57
CA GLU A 141 -14.93 10.52 -0.45
C GLU A 141 -14.22 9.96 0.78
N THR A 142 -14.48 8.70 1.15
CA THR A 142 -13.85 8.07 2.32
C THR A 142 -12.32 7.97 2.17
N ILE A 143 -11.84 7.54 1.01
CA ILE A 143 -10.41 7.40 0.72
C ILE A 143 -9.73 8.78 0.74
N GLY A 144 -10.33 9.76 0.08
CA GLY A 144 -9.82 11.14 0.03
C GLY A 144 -9.80 11.80 1.41
N ALA A 145 -10.87 11.63 2.21
CA ALA A 145 -10.95 12.13 3.57
C ALA A 145 -9.87 11.50 4.47
N ALA A 146 -9.60 10.20 4.32
CA ALA A 146 -8.51 9.52 5.02
C ALA A 146 -7.13 10.07 4.61
N ALA A 147 -6.92 10.35 3.31
CA ALA A 147 -5.69 10.96 2.83
C ALA A 147 -5.46 12.33 3.44
N ARG A 148 -6.49 13.20 3.40
CA ARG A 148 -6.45 14.53 4.00
C ARG A 148 -6.22 14.48 5.50
N HIS A 149 -6.91 13.57 6.20
CA HIS A 149 -6.77 13.37 7.64
C HIS A 149 -5.33 13.01 8.00
N LEU A 150 -4.73 12.05 7.29
CA LEU A 150 -3.35 11.66 7.53
C LEU A 150 -2.36 12.77 7.12
N ARG A 151 -2.60 13.46 6.01
CA ARG A 151 -1.78 14.61 5.56
C ARG A 151 -1.72 15.71 6.61
N ARG A 152 -2.83 16.00 7.30
CA ARG A 152 -2.87 17.00 8.37
C ARG A 152 -2.04 16.58 9.58
N GLN A 153 -2.00 15.29 9.90
CA GLN A 153 -1.20 14.77 11.02
C GLN A 153 0.30 14.73 10.72
N LEU A 154 0.68 14.52 9.47
CA LEU A 154 2.08 14.39 9.04
C LEU A 154 2.63 15.64 8.34
N GLU A 155 1.78 16.65 8.16
CA GLU A 155 2.07 17.93 7.49
C GLU A 155 2.65 17.79 6.07
N ARG A 156 2.37 16.66 5.39
CA ARG A 156 2.88 16.36 4.05
C ARG A 156 1.94 15.45 3.24
N PRO A 157 1.95 15.52 1.91
CA PRO A 157 1.18 14.60 1.08
C PRO A 157 1.50 13.15 1.39
N VAL A 158 0.48 12.29 1.34
CA VAL A 158 0.57 10.87 1.71
C VAL A 158 0.46 9.97 0.49
N GLY A 159 0.90 8.72 0.62
CA GLY A 159 0.65 7.70 -0.39
C GLY A 159 -0.73 7.08 -0.26
N LEU A 160 -1.31 6.64 -1.38
CA LEU A 160 -2.44 5.71 -1.39
C LEU A 160 -1.96 4.34 -1.85
N ILE A 161 -2.33 3.29 -1.11
CA ILE A 161 -2.14 1.91 -1.53
C ILE A 161 -3.52 1.29 -1.66
N GLY A 162 -3.99 1.09 -2.88
CA GLY A 162 -5.27 0.46 -3.15
C GLY A 162 -5.08 -0.99 -3.61
N THR A 163 -5.68 -1.93 -2.89
CA THR A 163 -5.58 -3.36 -3.22
C THR A 163 -6.81 -3.85 -3.99
N SER A 164 -6.58 -4.65 -5.04
CA SER A 164 -7.63 -5.20 -5.90
C SER A 164 -8.58 -4.09 -6.39
N PHE A 165 -9.88 -4.25 -6.15
CA PHE A 165 -10.93 -3.29 -6.50
C PHE A 165 -10.64 -1.84 -6.06
N ALA A 166 -10.05 -1.68 -4.87
CA ALA A 166 -9.74 -0.37 -4.31
C ALA A 166 -8.61 0.37 -5.03
N GLY A 167 -7.82 -0.29 -5.87
CA GLY A 167 -6.78 0.37 -6.66
C GLY A 167 -7.35 1.39 -7.64
N GLY A 168 -8.44 1.05 -8.32
CA GLY A 168 -9.15 2.01 -9.19
C GLY A 168 -9.75 3.17 -8.40
N LEU A 169 -10.34 2.88 -7.22
CA LEU A 169 -10.90 3.92 -6.35
C LEU A 169 -9.83 4.84 -5.76
N ALA A 170 -8.64 4.32 -5.44
CA ALA A 170 -7.51 5.12 -4.99
C ALA A 170 -7.01 6.08 -6.08
N LEU A 171 -6.97 5.63 -7.35
CA LEU A 171 -6.66 6.50 -8.49
C LEU A 171 -7.71 7.59 -8.68
N LEU A 172 -8.99 7.26 -8.55
CA LEU A 172 -10.08 8.24 -8.62
C LEU A 172 -10.01 9.26 -7.48
N ALA A 173 -9.75 8.82 -6.24
CA ALA A 173 -9.58 9.72 -5.10
C ALA A 173 -8.37 10.65 -5.27
N ALA A 174 -7.25 10.15 -5.79
CA ALA A 174 -6.08 10.97 -6.09
C ALA A 174 -6.32 11.98 -7.23
N SER A 175 -7.24 11.67 -8.16
CA SER A 175 -7.60 12.55 -9.29
C SER A 175 -8.70 13.55 -8.94
N ASP A 176 -9.38 13.37 -7.80
CA ASP A 176 -10.42 14.28 -7.35
C ASP A 176 -9.81 15.62 -6.91
N PRO A 177 -10.21 16.76 -7.49
CA PRO A 177 -9.64 18.06 -7.17
C PRO A 177 -9.69 18.42 -5.68
N ARG A 178 -10.64 17.84 -4.93
CA ARG A 178 -10.76 18.04 -3.49
C ARG A 178 -9.55 17.46 -2.77
N PHE A 179 -9.04 16.31 -3.19
CA PHE A 179 -8.02 15.52 -2.46
C PHE A 179 -6.67 15.43 -3.17
N ALA A 180 -6.57 15.87 -4.42
CA ALA A 180 -5.36 15.75 -5.23
C ALA A 180 -4.10 16.31 -4.54
N ALA A 181 -4.23 17.43 -3.83
CA ALA A 181 -3.12 18.03 -3.08
C ALA A 181 -2.71 17.24 -1.81
N ASP A 182 -3.58 16.37 -1.31
CA ASP A 182 -3.33 15.53 -0.14
C ASP A 182 -2.54 14.25 -0.50
N VAL A 183 -2.47 13.89 -1.79
CA VAL A 183 -1.90 12.62 -2.28
C VAL A 183 -0.63 12.86 -3.10
N GLY A 184 0.49 12.27 -2.66
CA GLY A 184 1.77 12.37 -3.37
C GLY A 184 2.09 11.21 -4.31
N VAL A 185 1.50 10.03 -4.06
CA VAL A 185 1.75 8.82 -4.85
C VAL A 185 0.59 7.83 -4.71
N VAL A 186 0.31 7.06 -5.76
CA VAL A 186 -0.64 5.95 -5.72
C VAL A 186 0.06 4.65 -6.12
N LEU A 187 -0.10 3.61 -5.32
CA LEU A 187 0.26 2.24 -5.64
C LEU A 187 -1.01 1.40 -5.74
N ALA A 188 -1.38 1.03 -6.97
CA ALA A 188 -2.50 0.15 -7.25
C ALA A 188 -2.00 -1.30 -7.41
N VAL A 189 -2.42 -2.19 -6.51
CA VAL A 189 -1.93 -3.59 -6.48
C VAL A 189 -3.04 -4.52 -6.96
N GLY A 190 -2.83 -5.20 -8.09
CA GLY A 190 -3.81 -6.15 -8.64
C GLY A 190 -5.14 -5.49 -9.04
N ALA A 191 -5.10 -4.20 -9.40
CA ALA A 191 -6.26 -3.42 -9.74
C ALA A 191 -6.70 -3.65 -11.19
N GLN A 192 -8.00 -3.52 -11.44
CA GLN A 192 -8.58 -3.54 -12.77
C GLN A 192 -8.40 -2.20 -13.49
N HIS A 193 -8.15 -2.27 -14.80
CA HIS A 193 -8.13 -1.10 -15.68
C HIS A 193 -9.54 -0.65 -16.08
N ASP A 194 -10.42 -1.59 -16.44
CA ASP A 194 -11.77 -1.30 -16.91
C ASP A 194 -12.78 -2.25 -16.26
N MET A 195 -13.71 -1.68 -15.49
CA MET A 195 -14.79 -2.42 -14.85
C MET A 195 -15.74 -3.06 -15.88
N ARG A 196 -15.98 -2.41 -17.03
CA ARG A 196 -16.83 -2.99 -18.08
C ARG A 196 -16.26 -4.29 -18.60
N ARG A 197 -14.94 -4.37 -18.80
CA ARG A 197 -14.25 -5.59 -19.23
C ARG A 197 -14.31 -6.68 -18.16
N VAL A 198 -14.22 -6.32 -16.88
CA VAL A 198 -14.41 -7.25 -15.75
C VAL A 198 -15.85 -7.80 -15.73
N MET A 199 -16.86 -6.93 -15.83
CA MET A 199 -18.28 -7.33 -15.88
C MET A 199 -18.56 -8.22 -17.09
N GLN A 200 -18.00 -7.88 -18.25
CA GLN A 200 -18.14 -8.68 -19.46
C GLN A 200 -17.50 -10.06 -19.28
N PHE A 201 -16.29 -10.14 -18.70
CA PHE A 201 -15.63 -11.40 -18.39
C PHE A 201 -16.49 -12.30 -17.49
N PHE A 202 -17.08 -11.74 -16.41
CA PHE A 202 -17.97 -12.51 -15.55
C PHE A 202 -19.26 -12.96 -16.24
N ARG A 203 -19.73 -12.20 -17.23
CA ARG A 203 -20.92 -12.55 -18.02
C ARG A 203 -20.63 -13.63 -19.07
N THR A 204 -19.47 -13.57 -19.73
CA THR A 204 -19.19 -14.41 -20.91
C THR A 204 -18.28 -15.59 -20.62
N ASN A 205 -17.54 -15.59 -19.51
CA ASN A 205 -16.41 -16.49 -19.29
C ASN A 205 -15.39 -16.45 -20.44
N GLU A 206 -15.18 -15.27 -21.01
CA GLU A 206 -14.21 -15.02 -22.07
C GLU A 206 -13.36 -13.80 -21.72
N VAL A 207 -12.04 -13.96 -21.83
CA VAL A 207 -11.10 -12.85 -21.69
C VAL A 207 -10.74 -12.32 -23.08
N LEU A 208 -10.90 -11.01 -23.28
CA LEU A 208 -10.29 -10.27 -24.39
C LEU A 208 -8.86 -9.95 -24.00
N TRP A 209 -7.86 -10.23 -24.82
CA TRP A 209 -6.45 -9.91 -24.57
C TRP A 209 -6.04 -8.57 -25.19
N PRO A 210 -4.89 -7.97 -24.80
CA PRO A 210 -4.46 -6.66 -25.30
C PRO A 210 -4.22 -6.59 -26.82
N ASP A 211 -3.88 -7.71 -27.45
CA ASP A 211 -3.71 -7.89 -28.90
C ASP A 211 -5.03 -8.19 -29.63
N GLY A 212 -6.16 -8.19 -28.91
CA GLY A 212 -7.50 -8.32 -29.46
C GLY A 212 -8.04 -9.75 -29.55
N HIS A 213 -7.25 -10.79 -29.28
CA HIS A 213 -7.76 -12.16 -29.32
C HIS A 213 -8.65 -12.46 -28.11
N ARG A 214 -9.60 -13.38 -28.29
CA ARG A 214 -10.50 -13.85 -27.23
C ARG A 214 -10.15 -15.27 -26.84
N GLN A 215 -10.20 -15.56 -25.55
CA GLN A 215 -9.96 -16.88 -25.02
C GLN A 215 -11.04 -17.24 -24.00
N PRO A 216 -11.67 -18.43 -24.12
CA PRO A 216 -12.51 -18.96 -23.06
C PRO A 216 -11.71 -19.14 -21.77
N LEU A 217 -12.20 -18.54 -20.69
CA LEU A 217 -11.61 -18.67 -19.37
C LEU A 217 -12.74 -18.57 -18.33
N GLY A 218 -12.93 -19.66 -17.59
CA GLY A 218 -13.94 -19.71 -16.53
C GLY A 218 -13.64 -18.66 -15.45
N ALA A 219 -14.58 -17.76 -15.23
CA ALA A 219 -14.51 -16.82 -14.14
C ALA A 219 -14.67 -17.55 -12.81
N HIS A 220 -13.86 -17.17 -11.81
CA HIS A 220 -13.97 -17.76 -10.50
C HIS A 220 -15.34 -17.43 -9.88
N PRO A 221 -16.11 -18.42 -9.37
CA PRO A 221 -17.49 -18.22 -8.89
C PRO A 221 -17.63 -17.12 -7.85
N TYR A 222 -16.64 -16.98 -6.97
CA TYR A 222 -16.59 -15.92 -5.95
C TYR A 222 -16.72 -14.50 -6.54
N GLY A 223 -16.07 -14.23 -7.68
CA GLY A 223 -16.12 -12.89 -8.29
C GLY A 223 -17.48 -12.57 -8.89
N ALA A 224 -18.15 -13.56 -9.48
CA ALA A 224 -19.53 -13.41 -9.93
C ALA A 224 -20.49 -13.22 -8.74
N LEU A 225 -20.29 -13.97 -7.64
CA LEU A 225 -21.08 -13.84 -6.42
C LEU A 225 -20.99 -12.43 -5.81
N VAL A 226 -19.78 -11.86 -5.74
CA VAL A 226 -19.53 -10.46 -5.31
C VAL A 226 -20.41 -9.48 -6.08
N LEU A 227 -20.49 -9.64 -7.39
CA LEU A 227 -21.26 -8.74 -8.25
C LEU A 227 -22.76 -8.90 -8.10
N VAL A 228 -23.24 -10.15 -7.99
CA VAL A 228 -24.65 -10.45 -7.75
C VAL A 228 -25.07 -9.90 -6.38
N TYR A 229 -24.24 -10.11 -5.34
CA TYR A 229 -24.49 -9.61 -3.99
C TYR A 229 -24.62 -8.08 -3.97
N GLY A 230 -23.71 -7.37 -4.65
CA GLY A 230 -23.76 -5.91 -4.79
C GLY A 230 -24.96 -5.35 -5.58
N GLN A 231 -25.79 -6.20 -6.19
CA GLN A 231 -27.01 -5.82 -6.92
C GLN A 231 -28.28 -6.46 -6.33
N LEU A 232 -28.21 -7.08 -5.14
CA LEU A 232 -29.35 -7.79 -4.55
C LEU A 232 -30.61 -6.93 -4.46
N ASP A 233 -30.51 -5.68 -4.03
CA ASP A 233 -31.66 -4.76 -3.93
C ASP A 233 -32.39 -4.54 -5.28
N ARG A 234 -31.70 -4.74 -6.42
CA ARG A 234 -32.28 -4.63 -7.77
C ARG A 234 -32.79 -5.97 -8.29
N LEU A 235 -32.17 -7.07 -7.89
CA LEU A 235 -32.52 -8.43 -8.33
C LEU A 235 -33.65 -9.02 -7.49
N MET A 236 -33.73 -8.62 -6.21
CA MET A 236 -34.71 -9.02 -5.21
C MET A 236 -35.14 -7.75 -4.45
N PRO A 237 -36.00 -6.90 -5.06
CA PRO A 237 -36.53 -5.74 -4.37
C PRO A 237 -37.21 -6.17 -3.07
N PRO A 238 -37.06 -5.42 -1.96
CA PRO A 238 -37.86 -5.67 -0.77
C PRO A 238 -39.34 -5.48 -1.13
N ASP A 239 -40.19 -6.44 -0.73
CA ASP A 239 -41.65 -6.34 -0.81
C ASP A 239 -42.19 -5.09 -0.09
#